data_AF-A0A811UGI0-F1
#
_entry.id   AF-A0A811UGI0-F1
#
_cell.length_a   1.000
_cell.length_b   1.000
_cell.length_c   1.000
_cell.angle_alpha   90.00
_cell.angle_beta   90.00
_cell.angle_gamma   90.00
#
_symmetry.space_group_name_H-M   'P 1'
#
loop_
_entity.id
_entity.type
_entity.pdbx_description
1 polymer ?
#
loop_
_entity_poly.entity_id
_entity_poly.type
_entity_poly.pdbx_seq_one_letter_code
_entity_poly.pdbx_strand_id
1 'polypeptide(L)'
;MINDLIYSLYMLLDAENRENFEHWVHFYFTQFKDTLAKIGFEGPVPKLMQLYEQRRQQKLWELFLLITFLPAWLAFRDGSTGPDDIMTSADTRRRIYERKEYLEELDKLLTKYINLGYFEE
;
A
#
# COMPACT_ATOMS: atom_id res chain seq x y z
N MET A 1 -11.84 4.13 3.46
CA MET A 1 -11.82 4.25 1.98
C MET A 1 -10.40 4.27 1.46
N ILE A 2 -9.60 5.35 1.61
CA ILE A 2 -8.22 5.32 1.10
C ILE A 2 -7.32 4.34 1.89
N ASN A 3 -7.54 4.18 3.20
CA ASN A 3 -6.75 3.27 4.03
C ASN A 3 -6.84 1.82 3.55
N ASP A 4 -8.02 1.40 3.11
CA ASP A 4 -8.26 0.04 2.59
C ASP A 4 -7.49 -0.17 1.28
N LEU A 5 -7.43 0.87 0.43
CA LEU A 5 -6.63 0.86 -0.81
C LEU A 5 -5.13 0.83 -0.50
N ILE A 6 -4.66 1.66 0.44
CA ILE A 6 -3.26 1.66 0.87
C ILE A 6 -2.90 0.30 1.50
N TYR A 7 -3.80 -0.32 2.26
CA TYR A 7 -3.58 -1.65 2.79
C TYR A 7 -3.47 -2.69 1.66
N SER A 8 -4.37 -2.63 0.67
CA SER A 8 -4.32 -3.53 -0.50
C SER A 8 -3.04 -3.40 -1.31
N LEU A 9 -2.44 -2.20 -1.37
CA LEU A 9 -1.15 -1.95 -2.02
C LEU A 9 -0.08 -2.93 -1.50
N TYR A 10 0.02 -3.09 -0.19
CA TYR A 10 1.08 -3.91 0.40
C TYR A 10 0.71 -5.37 0.54
N MET A 11 -0.58 -5.65 0.79
CA MET A 11 -1.04 -6.98 1.17
C MET A 11 -1.65 -7.81 0.04
N LEU A 12 -1.99 -7.21 -1.10
CA LEU A 12 -2.69 -7.90 -2.18
C LEU A 12 -2.03 -7.73 -3.55
N LEU A 13 -1.45 -6.57 -3.83
CA LEU A 13 -0.83 -6.29 -5.13
C LEU A 13 0.57 -6.90 -5.23
N ASP A 14 0.99 -7.25 -6.44
CA ASP A 14 2.39 -7.55 -6.75
C ASP A 14 3.18 -6.27 -7.06
N ALA A 15 4.49 -6.41 -7.27
CA ALA A 15 5.39 -5.28 -7.49
C ALA A 15 4.94 -4.38 -8.66
N GLU A 16 4.55 -4.96 -9.79
CA GLU A 16 4.10 -4.21 -10.97
C GLU A 16 2.83 -3.41 -10.68
N ASN A 17 1.86 -4.01 -9.99
CA ASN A 17 0.62 -3.35 -9.63
C ASN A 17 0.80 -2.28 -8.56
N ARG A 18 1.80 -2.41 -7.68
CA ARG A 18 2.17 -1.36 -6.71
C ARG A 18 2.73 -0.12 -7.39
N GLU A 19 3.57 -0.28 -8.40
CA GLU A 19 4.11 0.85 -9.18
C GLU A 19 2.96 1.63 -9.85
N ASN A 20 1.95 0.90 -10.36
CA ASN A 20 0.76 1.41 -11.03
C ASN A 20 -0.41 1.78 -10.10
N PHE A 21 -0.18 1.97 -8.80
CA PHE A 21 -1.27 2.13 -7.83
C PHE A 21 -2.25 3.29 -8.12
N GLU A 22 -1.80 4.39 -8.73
CA GLU A 22 -2.70 5.49 -9.14
C GLU A 22 -3.78 5.04 -10.12
N HIS A 23 -3.45 4.11 -11.02
CA HIS A 23 -4.41 3.49 -11.92
C HIS A 23 -5.48 2.74 -11.12
N TRP A 24 -5.08 1.97 -10.10
CA TRP A 24 -5.99 1.21 -9.25
C TRP A 24 -6.90 2.12 -8.41
N VAL A 25 -6.38 3.25 -7.90
CA VAL A 25 -7.21 4.25 -7.21
C VAL A 25 -8.26 4.83 -8.16
N HIS A 26 -7.89 5.17 -9.39
CA HIS A 26 -8.84 5.68 -10.38
C HIS A 26 -9.88 4.63 -10.77
N PHE A 27 -9.46 3.38 -10.98
CA PHE A 27 -10.35 2.26 -11.26
C PHE A 27 -11.36 2.05 -10.13
N TYR A 28 -10.89 1.96 -8.89
CA TYR A 28 -11.74 1.82 -7.71
C TYR A 28 -12.76 2.97 -7.62
N PHE A 29 -12.30 4.21 -7.78
CA PHE A 29 -13.17 5.38 -7.73
C PHE A 29 -14.30 5.32 -8.77
N THR A 30 -13.96 4.92 -10.00
CA THR A 30 -14.93 4.78 -11.10
C THR A 30 -15.98 3.73 -10.76
N GLN A 31 -15.56 2.53 -10.34
CA GLN A 31 -16.48 1.45 -9.98
C GLN A 31 -17.34 1.79 -8.76
N PHE A 32 -16.75 2.48 -7.77
CA PHE A 32 -17.46 2.90 -6.56
C PHE A 32 -18.58 3.88 -6.90
N LYS A 33 -18.29 4.91 -7.70
CA LYS A 33 -19.28 5.88 -8.14
C LYS A 33 -20.42 5.24 -8.94
N ASP A 34 -20.08 4.38 -9.90
CA ASP A 34 -21.08 3.67 -10.71
C ASP A 34 -21.96 2.76 -9.85
N THR A 35 -21.37 2.12 -8.84
CA THR A 35 -22.11 1.31 -7.87
C THR A 35 -23.08 2.15 -7.04
N LEU A 36 -22.64 3.29 -6.51
CA LEU A 36 -23.51 4.20 -5.76
C LEU A 36 -24.72 4.66 -6.58
N ALA A 37 -24.50 4.97 -7.87
CA ALA A 37 -25.60 5.32 -8.77
C ALA A 37 -26.58 4.16 -8.99
N LYS A 38 -26.07 2.93 -9.21
CA LYS A 38 -26.90 1.74 -9.43
C LYS A 38 -27.78 1.38 -8.24
N ILE A 39 -27.32 1.62 -7.02
CA ILE A 39 -28.10 1.33 -5.80
C ILE A 39 -29.01 2.48 -5.36
N GLY A 40 -29.07 3.58 -6.12
CA GLY A 40 -29.90 4.74 -5.78
C GLY A 40 -29.42 5.47 -4.53
N PHE A 41 -28.10 5.54 -4.28
CA PHE A 41 -27.57 6.25 -3.12
C PHE A 41 -27.84 7.76 -3.21
N GLU A 42 -28.58 8.30 -2.23
CA GLU A 42 -28.98 9.72 -2.19
C GLU A 42 -28.00 10.64 -1.44
N GLY A 43 -26.94 10.07 -0.86
CA GLY A 43 -25.93 10.83 -0.12
C GLY A 43 -24.87 11.49 -1.01
N PRO A 44 -23.92 12.24 -0.40
CA PRO A 44 -22.84 12.89 -1.14
C PRO A 44 -21.90 11.87 -1.77
N VAL A 45 -21.75 11.94 -3.10
CA VAL A 45 -20.78 11.14 -3.85
C VAL A 45 -19.37 11.73 -3.66
N PRO A 46 -18.36 10.93 -3.29
CA PRO A 46 -17.00 11.45 -3.12
C PRO A 46 -16.41 11.94 -4.45
N LYS A 47 -15.46 12.86 -4.36
CA LYS A 47 -14.67 13.33 -5.51
C LYS A 47 -13.31 12.62 -5.52
N LEU A 48 -12.79 12.35 -6.71
CA LEU A 48 -11.45 11.75 -6.86
C LEU A 48 -10.36 12.57 -6.15
N MET A 49 -10.42 13.90 -6.22
CA MET A 49 -9.50 14.78 -5.50
C MET A 49 -9.53 14.60 -3.98
N GLN A 50 -10.68 14.24 -3.40
CA GLN A 50 -10.75 13.96 -1.96
C GLN A 50 -10.00 12.68 -1.61
N LEU A 51 -9.99 11.67 -2.48
CA LEU A 51 -9.20 10.45 -2.26
C LEU A 51 -7.70 10.73 -2.33
N TYR A 52 -7.25 11.55 -3.29
CA TYR A 52 -5.84 11.94 -3.36
C TYR A 52 -5.39 12.76 -2.14
N GLU A 53 -6.23 13.69 -1.69
CA GLU A 53 -5.94 14.47 -0.48
C GLU A 53 -5.91 13.58 0.76
N GLN A 54 -6.87 12.65 0.90
CA GLN A 54 -6.84 11.66 1.98
C GLN A 54 -5.58 10.79 1.92
N ARG A 55 -5.13 10.37 0.74
CA ARG A 55 -3.88 9.61 0.60
C ARG A 55 -2.68 10.41 1.11
N ARG A 56 -2.58 11.69 0.71
CA ARG A 56 -1.51 12.59 1.15
C ARG A 56 -1.48 12.72 2.68
N GLN A 57 -2.66 12.83 3.31
CA GLN A 57 -2.78 12.86 4.77
C GLN A 57 -2.37 11.55 5.44
N GLN A 58 -2.42 10.43 4.71
CA GLN A 58 -2.03 9.10 5.16
C GLN A 58 -0.58 8.75 4.78
N LYS A 59 0.26 9.74 4.42
CA LYS A 59 1.66 9.50 4.02
C LYS A 59 2.47 8.68 5.02
N LEU A 60 2.31 8.96 6.32
CA LEU A 60 2.99 8.23 7.39
C LEU A 60 2.47 6.80 7.56
N TRP A 61 1.17 6.60 7.35
CA TRP A 61 0.55 5.27 7.38
C TRP A 61 1.04 4.41 6.21
N GLU A 62 1.08 4.97 5.00
CA GLU A 62 1.61 4.29 3.83
C GLU A 62 3.10 3.95 3.99
N LEU A 63 3.90 4.87 4.56
CA LEU A 63 5.31 4.60 4.91
C LEU A 63 5.43 3.49 5.95
N PHE A 64 4.63 3.51 7.01
CA PHE A 64 4.63 2.46 8.03
C PHE A 64 4.37 1.08 7.43
N LEU A 65 3.42 0.96 6.51
CA LEU A 65 3.12 -0.31 5.83
C LEU A 65 4.25 -0.75 4.89
N LEU A 66 4.91 0.19 4.18
CA LEU A 66 6.10 -0.10 3.38
C LEU A 66 7.21 -0.76 4.20
N ILE A 67 7.50 -0.21 5.38
CA ILE A 67 8.62 -0.70 6.21
C ILE A 67 8.23 -1.92 7.06
N THR A 68 6.98 -2.10 7.44
CA THR A 68 6.60 -3.21 8.34
C THR A 68 5.86 -4.37 7.65
N PHE A 69 4.95 -4.09 6.71
CA PHE A 69 4.10 -5.11 6.11
C PHE A 69 4.68 -5.66 4.81
N LEU A 70 5.28 -4.83 3.94
CA LEU A 70 5.86 -5.32 2.69
C LEU A 70 6.92 -6.44 2.89
N PRO A 71 7.95 -6.29 3.75
CA PRO A 71 8.96 -7.34 3.90
C PRO A 71 8.36 -8.62 4.51
N ALA A 72 7.37 -8.48 5.41
CA ALA A 72 6.64 -9.60 5.98
C ALA A 72 5.79 -10.32 4.93
N TRP A 73 5.05 -9.58 4.10
CA TRP A 73 4.23 -10.13 3.02
C TRP A 73 5.07 -10.91 2.01
N LEU A 74 6.22 -10.35 1.59
CA LEU A 74 7.15 -11.05 0.70
C LEU A 74 7.67 -12.36 1.32
N ALA A 75 7.86 -12.39 2.65
CA ALA A 75 8.26 -13.59 3.38
C ALA A 75 7.12 -14.58 3.65
N PHE A 76 5.86 -14.14 3.64
CA PHE A 76 4.71 -15.02 3.76
C PHE A 76 4.37 -15.69 2.42
N ARG A 77 4.50 -14.95 1.32
CA ARG A 77 4.14 -15.44 -0.03
C ARG A 77 4.96 -16.66 -0.45
N ASP A 78 6.22 -16.75 -0.04
CA ASP A 78 7.08 -17.90 -0.35
C ASP A 78 6.90 -19.09 0.61
N GLY A 79 6.09 -18.93 1.67
CA GLY A 79 5.82 -19.96 2.68
C GLY A 79 7.01 -20.29 3.59
N SER A 80 8.14 -19.57 3.47
CA SER A 80 9.38 -19.87 4.19
C SER A 80 9.38 -19.38 5.63
N THR A 81 8.50 -18.43 5.96
CA THR A 81 8.49 -17.73 7.25
C THR A 81 7.05 -17.57 7.72
N GLY A 82 6.73 -17.99 8.95
CA GLY A 82 5.42 -17.77 9.55
C GLY A 82 5.33 -16.43 10.31
N PRO A 83 4.11 -15.95 10.63
CA PRO A 83 3.92 -14.78 11.49
C PRO A 83 4.63 -14.93 12.85
N ASP A 84 4.55 -16.13 13.44
CA ASP A 84 5.18 -16.44 14.73
C ASP A 84 6.70 -16.26 14.69
N ASP A 85 7.35 -16.65 13.58
CA ASP A 85 8.80 -16.52 13.41
C ASP A 85 9.21 -15.04 13.36
N ILE A 86 8.45 -14.19 12.67
CA ILE A 86 8.71 -12.75 12.60
C ILE A 86 8.54 -12.11 13.98
N MET A 87 7.54 -12.53 14.76
CA MET A 87 7.26 -11.97 16.08
C MET A 87 8.31 -12.40 17.12
N THR A 88 8.80 -13.63 17.05
CA THR A 88 9.64 -14.21 18.10
C THR A 88 11.13 -14.22 17.78
N SER A 89 11.54 -14.26 16.51
CA SER A 89 12.96 -14.39 16.11
C SER A 89 13.53 -13.09 15.56
N ALA A 90 14.52 -12.53 16.26
CA ALA A 90 15.28 -11.37 15.80
C ALA A 90 16.06 -11.66 14.52
N ASP A 91 16.58 -12.88 14.36
CA ASP A 91 17.30 -13.30 13.15
C ASP A 91 16.37 -13.42 11.96
N THR A 92 15.16 -13.96 12.16
CA THR A 92 14.13 -13.98 11.11
C THR A 92 13.78 -12.56 10.67
N ARG A 93 13.55 -11.65 11.63
CA ARG A 93 13.31 -10.23 11.31
C ARG A 93 14.46 -9.64 10.50
N ARG A 94 15.72 -9.84 10.91
CA ARG A 94 16.86 -9.31 10.15
C ARG A 94 16.87 -9.85 8.71
N ARG A 95 16.67 -11.16 8.53
CA ARG A 95 16.69 -11.79 7.20
C ARG A 95 15.63 -11.24 6.24
N ILE A 96 14.41 -10.93 6.71
CA ILE A 96 13.37 -10.41 5.81
C ILE A 96 13.71 -9.02 5.26
N TYR A 97 14.43 -8.19 6.03
CA TYR A 97 14.89 -6.88 5.59
C TYR A 97 16.13 -6.95 4.68
N GLU A 98 16.89 -8.04 4.73
CA GLU A 98 18.05 -8.29 3.85
C GLU A 98 17.65 -8.89 2.49
N ARG A 99 16.37 -9.21 2.28
CA ARG A 99 15.87 -9.78 1.03
C ARG A 99 16.09 -8.80 -0.12
N LYS A 100 16.76 -9.26 -1.17
CA LYS A 100 17.03 -8.47 -2.37
C LYS A 100 15.75 -7.90 -3.00
N GLU A 101 14.70 -8.71 -3.12
CA GLU A 101 13.40 -8.28 -3.65
C GLU A 101 12.80 -7.12 -2.85
N TYR A 102 12.87 -7.18 -1.51
CA TYR A 102 12.40 -6.11 -0.65
C TYR A 102 13.21 -4.83 -0.86
N LEU A 103 14.54 -4.94 -0.88
CA LEU A 103 15.42 -3.78 -1.06
C LEU A 103 15.20 -3.09 -2.43
N GLU A 104 14.96 -3.87 -3.48
CA GLU A 104 14.64 -3.35 -4.81
C GLU A 104 13.28 -2.65 -4.87
N GLU A 105 12.23 -3.22 -4.27
CA GLU A 105 10.92 -2.55 -4.18
C GLU A 105 10.98 -1.30 -3.28
N LEU A 106 11.73 -1.36 -2.17
CA LEU A 106 11.91 -0.26 -1.23
C LEU A 106 12.56 0.95 -1.92
N ASP A 107 13.64 0.73 -2.67
CA ASP A 107 14.35 1.80 -3.37
C ASP A 107 13.45 2.53 -4.38
N LYS A 108 12.69 1.77 -5.19
CA LYS A 108 11.73 2.33 -6.15
C LYS A 108 10.62 3.13 -5.47
N LEU A 109 9.98 2.55 -4.44
CA LEU A 109 8.85 3.19 -3.76
C LEU A 109 9.30 4.41 -2.95
N LEU A 110 10.45 4.35 -2.27
CA LEU A 110 11.01 5.52 -1.57
C LEU A 110 11.35 6.65 -2.54
N THR A 111 11.95 6.34 -3.69
CA THR A 111 12.22 7.34 -4.74
C THR A 111 10.92 8.00 -5.21
N LYS A 112 9.86 7.22 -5.39
CA LYS A 112 8.52 7.76 -5.71
C LYS A 112 7.98 8.65 -4.59
N TYR A 113 8.12 8.26 -3.33
CA TYR A 113 7.63 9.03 -2.19
C TYR A 113 8.37 10.34 -1.96
N ILE A 114 9.67 10.39 -2.27
CA ILE A 114 10.42 11.65 -2.33
C ILE A 114 9.78 12.61 -3.33
N ASN A 115 9.53 12.14 -4.57
CA ASN A 115 8.92 12.95 -5.62
C ASN A 115 7.47 13.38 -5.32
N LEU A 116 6.78 12.64 -4.45
CA LEU A 116 5.43 12.97 -3.98
C LEU A 116 5.43 13.88 -2.72
N GLY A 117 6.60 14.33 -2.24
CA GLY A 117 6.72 15.22 -1.09
C GLY A 117 6.38 14.56 0.25
N TYR A 118 6.53 13.23 0.37
CA TYR A 118 6.20 12.53 1.62
C TYR A 118 7.05 13.02 2.80
N PHE A 119 8.29 13.44 2.52
CA PHE A 119 9.28 13.87 3.49
C PHE A 119 9.42 15.40 3.62
N GLU A 120 8.53 16.16 2.97
CA GLU A 120 8.46 17.61 3.10
C GLU A 120 7.60 18.00 4.32
N GLU A 121 7.98 19.10 4.99
CA GLU A 121 7.29 19.70 6.14
C GLU A 121 6.00 20.43 5.73
#